data_AF-A0A7S1L9X9-F1
#
_entry.id   AF-A0A7S1L9X9-F1
#
_cell.length_a   1.000
_cell.length_b   1.000
_cell.length_c   1.000
_cell.angle_alpha   90.00
_cell.angle_beta   90.00
_cell.angle_gamma   90.00
#
_symmetry.space_group_name_H-M   'P 1'
#
loop_
_entity.id
_entity.type
_entity.pdbx_description
1 polymer ?
#
loop_
_entity_poly.entity_id
_entity_poly.type
_entity_poly.pdbx_seq_one_letter_code
_entity_poly.pdbx_strand_id
1 'polypeptide(L)'
;CRFWELDREKTHALPLSALMDYGGGTLTPRVLERVVQGHGHRLVNPGKQQLDFEDFVFFCLSEEDKNSYAAKRYWFNVVDLDADGIISGHEMAYFFEEQIERFEAFAAEDLKYEDMLCQMLDMFVPSLPHRQGITFDDIRDCETAEHFFNMLFNATKFWNFEHRDPFAESQQRTAFEKTAWDRFARAEYDRMAQEAGQ
;
A
#
# COMPACT_ATOMS: atom_id res chain seq x y z
N CYS A 1 1.54 -8.59 -10.23
CA CYS A 1 2.79 -9.41 -10.10
C CYS A 1 2.40 -10.69 -9.38
N ARG A 2 2.80 -11.85 -9.90
CA ARG A 2 2.31 -13.16 -9.47
C ARG A 2 3.35 -13.84 -8.58
N PHE A 3 2.92 -14.67 -7.63
CA PHE A 3 3.81 -15.33 -6.66
C PHE A 3 5.01 -16.03 -7.33
N TRP A 4 4.77 -16.78 -8.40
CA TRP A 4 5.79 -17.53 -9.13
C TRP A 4 6.76 -16.65 -9.95
N GLU A 5 6.43 -15.38 -10.19
CA GLU A 5 7.35 -14.43 -10.83
C GLU A 5 8.42 -13.97 -9.81
N LEU A 6 8.07 -13.98 -8.53
CA LEU A 6 8.93 -13.60 -7.42
C LEU A 6 9.70 -14.81 -6.85
N ASP A 7 9.05 -15.99 -6.73
CA ASP A 7 9.68 -17.23 -6.26
C ASP A 7 10.49 -17.93 -7.38
N ARG A 8 11.54 -17.27 -7.86
CA ARG A 8 12.39 -17.75 -8.97
C ARG A 8 13.09 -19.08 -8.65
N GLU A 9 13.35 -19.32 -7.36
CA GLU A 9 14.02 -20.53 -6.87
C GLU A 9 13.03 -21.65 -6.51
N LYS A 10 11.72 -21.43 -6.65
CA LYS A 10 10.66 -22.41 -6.36
C LYS A 10 10.72 -22.96 -4.94
N THR A 11 11.00 -22.08 -3.99
CA THR A 11 11.12 -22.39 -2.56
C THR A 11 9.77 -22.43 -1.84
N HIS A 12 8.69 -22.02 -2.51
CA HIS A 12 7.37 -21.80 -1.93
C HIS A 12 7.36 -20.74 -0.82
N ALA A 13 8.33 -19.82 -0.86
CA ALA A 13 8.45 -18.73 0.07
C ALA A 13 9.05 -17.48 -0.59
N LEU A 14 8.63 -16.31 -0.10
CA LEU A 14 9.08 -15.01 -0.55
C LEU A 14 9.78 -14.30 0.61
N PRO A 15 11.12 -14.35 0.70
CA PRO A 15 11.87 -13.48 1.59
C PRO A 15 11.74 -12.01 1.15
N LEU A 16 12.15 -11.08 2.01
CA LEU A 16 12.14 -9.65 1.71
C LEU A 16 12.75 -9.31 0.34
N SER A 17 13.91 -9.91 0.01
CA SER A 17 14.60 -9.67 -1.26
C SER A 17 13.77 -10.03 -2.49
N ALA A 18 12.96 -11.09 -2.42
CA ALA A 18 12.05 -11.46 -3.50
C ALA A 18 10.83 -10.53 -3.54
N LEU A 19 10.30 -10.16 -2.36
CA LEU A 19 9.13 -9.29 -2.26
C LEU A 19 9.42 -7.85 -2.71
N MET A 20 10.67 -7.39 -2.62
CA MET A 20 11.12 -6.09 -3.14
C MET A 20 10.87 -5.92 -4.64
N ASP A 21 10.82 -7.00 -5.42
CA ASP A 21 10.51 -6.94 -6.85
C ASP A 21 8.98 -6.83 -7.12
N TYR A 22 8.12 -6.89 -6.09
CA TYR A 22 6.67 -6.83 -6.25
C TYR A 22 6.25 -5.52 -6.94
N GLY A 23 5.43 -5.67 -7.99
CA GLY A 23 4.90 -4.53 -8.73
C GLY A 23 5.97 -3.66 -9.38
N GLY A 24 7.17 -4.20 -9.62
CA GLY A 24 8.30 -3.45 -10.18
C GLY A 24 9.05 -2.58 -9.16
N GLY A 25 9.01 -2.94 -7.88
CA GLY A 25 9.72 -2.20 -6.82
C GLY A 25 9.02 -0.91 -6.37
N THR A 26 7.70 -0.86 -6.50
CA THR A 26 6.90 0.33 -6.16
C THR A 26 6.78 0.57 -4.65
N LEU A 27 6.79 -0.50 -3.85
CA LEU A 27 6.77 -0.42 -2.38
C LEU A 27 8.15 -0.14 -1.81
N THR A 28 8.22 0.53 -0.66
CA THR A 28 9.50 0.82 0.03
C THR A 28 10.05 -0.39 0.79
N PRO A 29 11.38 -0.51 0.95
CA PRO A 29 11.97 -1.58 1.76
C PRO A 29 11.44 -1.61 3.20
N ARG A 30 11.31 -0.46 3.88
CA ARG A 30 10.79 -0.41 5.27
C ARG A 30 9.40 -1.02 5.40
N VAL A 31 8.48 -0.73 4.48
CA VAL A 31 7.13 -1.29 4.57
C VAL A 31 7.12 -2.79 4.30
N LEU A 32 7.94 -3.26 3.36
CA LEU A 32 8.02 -4.68 3.02
C LEU A 32 8.68 -5.50 4.13
N GLU A 33 9.67 -4.93 4.82
CA GLU A 33 10.29 -5.56 5.99
C GLU A 33 9.23 -5.84 7.07
N ARG A 34 8.40 -4.86 7.36
CA ARG A 34 7.29 -4.99 8.32
C ARG A 34 6.25 -6.03 7.87
N VAL A 35 5.98 -6.11 6.56
CA VAL A 35 5.10 -7.14 5.99
C VAL A 35 5.66 -8.54 6.22
N VAL A 36 6.94 -8.79 5.88
CA VAL A 36 7.54 -10.12 6.08
C VAL A 36 7.77 -10.46 7.54
N GLN A 37 7.76 -9.48 8.44
CA GLN A 37 7.74 -9.69 9.90
C GLN A 37 6.35 -10.05 10.44
N GLY A 38 5.30 -9.97 9.61
CA GLY A 38 3.94 -10.36 9.99
C GLY A 38 3.11 -9.28 10.69
N HIS A 39 3.46 -8.01 10.51
CA HIS A 39 2.71 -6.91 11.12
C HIS A 39 1.34 -6.69 10.46
N GLY A 40 1.20 -6.92 9.15
CA GLY A 40 -0.08 -6.76 8.46
C GLY A 40 -1.05 -7.93 8.65
N HIS A 41 -0.51 -9.15 8.65
CA HIS A 41 -1.25 -10.38 8.87
C HIS A 41 -0.36 -11.36 9.64
N ARG A 42 -0.98 -12.17 10.51
CA ARG A 42 -0.26 -13.21 11.24
C ARG A 42 0.22 -14.27 10.26
N LEU A 43 1.53 -14.30 10.03
CA LEU A 43 2.14 -15.26 9.12
C LEU A 43 1.91 -16.70 9.54
N VAL A 44 1.84 -17.59 8.56
CA VAL A 44 1.80 -19.03 8.78
C VAL A 44 3.09 -19.49 9.48
N ASN A 45 4.23 -18.92 9.10
CA ASN A 45 5.56 -19.26 9.61
C ASN A 45 6.32 -18.02 10.14
N PRO A 46 5.92 -17.42 11.28
CA PRO A 46 6.41 -16.11 11.72
C PRO A 46 7.91 -16.08 12.02
N GLY A 47 8.52 -17.21 12.39
CA GLY A 47 9.96 -17.28 12.69
C GLY A 47 10.89 -17.16 11.48
N LYS A 48 10.34 -17.21 10.26
CA LYS A 48 11.15 -17.19 9.02
C LYS A 48 11.23 -15.83 8.33
N GLN A 49 10.41 -14.87 8.74
CA GLN A 49 10.32 -13.54 8.14
C GLN A 49 10.21 -13.56 6.60
N GLN A 50 9.27 -14.35 6.09
CA GLN A 50 9.02 -14.55 4.67
C GLN A 50 7.54 -14.89 4.47
N LEU A 51 6.98 -14.59 3.31
CA LEU A 51 5.59 -14.93 2.99
C LEU A 51 5.54 -16.28 2.27
N ASP A 52 4.64 -17.17 2.67
CA ASP A 52 4.23 -18.26 1.80
C ASP A 52 3.13 -17.78 0.82
N PHE A 53 2.54 -18.72 0.06
CA PHE A 53 1.50 -18.36 -0.89
C PHE A 53 0.24 -17.78 -0.23
N GLU A 54 -0.16 -18.29 0.94
CA GLU A 54 -1.35 -17.81 1.64
C GLU A 54 -1.11 -16.40 2.20
N ASP A 55 0.04 -16.20 2.84
CA ASP A 55 0.47 -14.90 3.34
C ASP A 55 0.58 -13.87 2.19
N PHE A 56 1.10 -14.28 1.04
CA PHE A 56 1.16 -13.45 -0.16
C PHE A 56 -0.22 -13.05 -0.69
N VAL A 57 -1.23 -13.93 -0.62
CA VAL A 57 -2.60 -13.58 -1.03
C VAL A 57 -3.17 -12.46 -0.15
N PHE A 58 -2.98 -12.54 1.17
CA PHE A 58 -3.41 -11.46 2.08
C PHE A 58 -2.69 -10.13 1.78
N PHE A 59 -1.38 -10.19 1.53
CA PHE A 59 -0.61 -9.02 1.10
C PHE A 59 -1.16 -8.43 -0.21
N CYS A 60 -1.36 -9.26 -1.24
CA CYS A 60 -1.88 -8.80 -2.54
C CYS A 60 -3.28 -8.18 -2.42
N LEU A 61 -4.20 -8.85 -1.73
CA LEU A 61 -5.55 -8.32 -1.51
C LEU A 61 -5.49 -6.96 -0.80
N SER A 62 -4.61 -6.82 0.18
CA SER A 62 -4.44 -5.58 0.92
C SER A 62 -3.78 -4.48 0.09
N GLU A 63 -2.84 -4.82 -0.79
CA GLU A 63 -2.12 -3.87 -1.64
C GLU A 63 -2.96 -3.34 -2.81
N GLU A 64 -3.83 -4.18 -3.39
CA GLU A 64 -4.67 -3.84 -4.54
C GLU A 64 -5.93 -3.03 -4.16
N ASP A 65 -6.50 -3.24 -2.96
CA ASP A 65 -7.65 -2.46 -2.46
C ASP A 65 -7.42 -1.99 -1.02
N LYS A 66 -6.60 -0.94 -0.87
CA LYS A 66 -6.24 -0.33 0.42
C LYS A 66 -7.42 0.33 1.15
N ASN A 67 -8.53 0.56 0.48
CA ASN A 67 -9.72 1.18 1.08
C ASN A 67 -10.69 0.16 1.68
N SER A 68 -10.51 -1.14 1.40
CA SER A 68 -11.26 -2.18 2.10
C SER A 68 -10.94 -2.18 3.60
N TYR A 69 -11.93 -2.52 4.45
CA TYR A 69 -11.72 -2.57 5.91
C TYR A 69 -10.54 -3.47 6.31
N ALA A 70 -10.40 -4.62 5.64
CA ALA A 70 -9.33 -5.56 5.88
C ALA A 70 -7.95 -4.96 5.55
N ALA A 71 -7.83 -4.31 4.39
CA ALA A 71 -6.58 -3.68 3.98
C ALA A 71 -6.20 -2.48 4.83
N LYS A 72 -7.19 -1.64 5.21
CA LYS A 72 -6.98 -0.55 6.16
C LYS A 72 -6.38 -1.06 7.46
N ARG A 73 -6.91 -2.15 8.01
CA ARG A 73 -6.38 -2.76 9.24
C ARG A 73 -4.98 -3.34 9.02
N TYR A 74 -4.78 -4.02 7.88
CA TYR A 74 -3.48 -4.57 7.50
C TYR A 74 -2.40 -3.49 7.49
N TRP A 75 -2.62 -2.41 6.74
CA TRP A 75 -1.63 -1.34 6.60
C TRP A 75 -1.48 -0.49 7.86
N PHE A 76 -2.57 -0.29 8.62
CA PHE A 76 -2.48 0.35 9.92
C PHE A 76 -1.49 -0.38 10.84
N ASN A 77 -1.65 -1.70 10.99
CA ASN A 77 -0.75 -2.49 11.84
C ASN A 77 0.69 -2.55 11.30
N VAL A 78 0.88 -2.49 9.98
CA VAL A 78 2.21 -2.42 9.36
C VAL A 78 2.91 -1.11 9.73
N VAL A 79 2.19 0.01 9.67
CA VAL A 79 2.72 1.36 9.91
C VAL A 79 2.88 1.66 11.40
N ASP A 80 2.01 1.14 12.25
CA ASP A 80 2.07 1.25 13.71
C ASP A 80 3.28 0.46 14.25
N LEU A 81 4.42 1.14 14.40
CA LEU A 81 5.74 0.56 14.67
C LEU A 81 5.81 -0.02 16.08
N ASP A 82 5.23 0.69 17.05
CA ASP A 82 5.25 0.30 18.47
C ASP A 82 3.97 -0.42 18.93
N ALA A 83 2.98 -0.55 18.05
CA ALA A 83 1.71 -1.23 18.27
C ALA A 83 0.86 -0.60 19.38
N ASP A 84 0.95 0.73 19.55
CA ASP A 84 0.17 1.47 20.54
C ASP A 84 -1.25 1.84 20.06
N GLY A 85 -1.54 1.60 18.77
CA GLY A 85 -2.83 1.90 18.16
C GLY A 85 -2.97 3.33 17.63
N ILE A 86 -1.86 4.07 17.51
CA ILE A 86 -1.79 5.45 17.04
C ILE A 86 -0.64 5.60 16.04
N ILE A 87 -0.93 6.01 14.80
CA ILE A 87 0.11 6.43 13.86
C ILE A 87 0.50 7.87 14.18
N SER A 88 1.63 8.02 14.86
CA SER A 88 2.26 9.26 15.27
C SER A 88 3.04 9.93 14.12
N GLY A 89 3.45 11.18 14.33
CA GLY A 89 4.35 11.89 13.41
C GLY A 89 5.71 11.19 13.23
N HIS A 90 6.18 10.46 14.25
CA HIS A 90 7.42 9.71 14.17
C HIS A 90 7.33 8.56 13.14
N GLU A 91 6.23 7.81 13.13
CA GLU A 91 6.05 6.70 12.19
C GLU A 91 5.82 7.22 10.78
N MET A 92 5.05 8.31 10.64
CA MET A 92 4.90 9.01 9.36
C MET A 92 6.26 9.46 8.80
N ALA A 93 7.10 10.09 9.63
CA ALA A 93 8.46 10.46 9.24
C ALA A 93 9.29 9.25 8.83
N TYR A 94 9.23 8.17 9.60
CA TYR A 94 10.00 6.95 9.36
C TYR A 94 9.69 6.32 8.00
N PHE A 95 8.42 6.19 7.60
CA PHE A 95 8.13 5.63 6.28
C PHE A 95 8.37 6.64 5.15
N PHE A 96 8.01 7.91 5.37
CA PHE A 96 8.10 8.92 4.32
C PHE A 96 9.55 9.28 3.95
N GLU A 97 10.51 9.14 4.86
CA GLU A 97 11.93 9.40 4.56
C GLU A 97 12.45 8.59 3.36
N GLU A 98 12.02 7.34 3.19
CA GLU A 98 12.40 6.52 2.01
C GLU A 98 11.71 6.93 0.71
N GLN A 99 10.71 7.80 0.81
CA GLN A 99 9.90 8.26 -0.32
C GLN A 99 10.39 9.59 -0.87
N ILE A 100 11.17 10.37 -0.11
CA ILE A 100 11.64 11.71 -0.52
C ILE A 100 12.29 11.65 -1.90
N GLU A 101 13.34 10.83 -2.07
CA GLU A 101 14.05 10.68 -3.34
C GLU A 101 13.14 10.19 -4.48
N ARG A 102 12.17 9.31 -4.16
CA ARG A 102 11.22 8.77 -5.15
C ARG A 102 10.26 9.84 -5.63
N PHE A 103 9.79 10.70 -4.73
CA PHE A 103 8.89 11.79 -5.07
C PHE A 103 9.62 12.93 -5.79
N GLU A 104 10.83 13.30 -5.37
CA GLU A 104 11.66 14.30 -6.05
C GLU A 104 11.92 13.89 -7.51
N ALA A 105 12.11 12.60 -7.76
CA ALA A 105 12.24 12.06 -9.12
C ALA A 105 11.00 12.27 -10.01
N PHE A 106 9.80 12.40 -9.42
CA PHE A 106 8.57 12.69 -10.15
C PHE A 106 8.26 14.20 -10.24
N ALA A 107 8.40 14.92 -9.12
CA ALA A 107 7.97 16.30 -8.99
C ALA A 107 8.90 17.31 -9.69
N ALA A 108 10.14 16.93 -9.99
CA ALA A 108 11.18 17.81 -10.54
C ALA A 108 11.44 19.08 -9.69
N GLU A 109 10.99 19.09 -8.43
CA GLU A 109 11.14 20.15 -7.43
C GLU A 109 11.34 19.55 -6.04
N ASP A 110 11.97 20.31 -5.14
CA ASP A 110 12.25 19.90 -3.76
C ASP A 110 10.94 19.84 -2.94
N LEU A 111 10.61 18.67 -2.41
CA LEU A 111 9.47 18.51 -1.50
C LEU A 111 9.87 18.77 -0.06
N LYS A 112 9.09 19.60 0.63
CA LYS A 112 9.25 19.79 2.08
C LYS A 112 8.43 18.75 2.82
N TYR A 113 9.10 18.01 3.71
CA TYR A 113 8.44 17.06 4.60
C TYR A 113 7.28 17.69 5.38
N GLU A 114 7.45 18.93 5.85
CA GLU A 114 6.42 19.66 6.60
C GLU A 114 5.13 19.85 5.80
N ASP A 115 5.23 20.13 4.50
CA ASP A 115 4.07 20.32 3.63
C ASP A 115 3.36 18.98 3.38
N MET A 116 4.13 17.91 3.18
CA MET A 116 3.59 16.55 2.98
C MET A 116 2.94 16.00 4.25
N LEU A 117 3.53 16.25 5.42
CA LEU A 117 2.95 15.91 6.71
C LEU A 117 1.64 16.67 6.94
N CYS A 118 1.62 17.98 6.66
CA CYS A 118 0.37 18.75 6.72
C CYS A 118 -0.70 18.16 5.80
N GLN A 119 -0.35 17.84 4.55
CA GLN A 119 -1.27 17.23 3.60
C GLN A 119 -1.82 15.89 4.10
N MET A 120 -0.97 15.02 4.65
CA MET A 120 -1.41 13.75 5.25
C MET A 120 -2.36 13.98 6.42
N LEU A 121 -2.04 14.90 7.33
CA LEU A 121 -2.87 15.19 8.50
C LEU A 121 -4.21 15.82 8.13
N ASP A 122 -4.23 16.69 7.12
CA ASP A 122 -5.44 17.34 6.62
C ASP A 122 -6.44 16.33 6.03
N MET A 123 -5.99 15.16 5.57
CA MET A 123 -6.89 14.08 5.13
C MET A 123 -7.78 13.53 6.26
N PHE A 124 -7.38 13.72 7.51
CA PHE A 124 -8.05 13.14 8.68
C PHE A 124 -8.77 14.17 9.57
N VAL A 125 -8.87 15.45 9.15
CA VAL A 125 -9.73 16.58 9.64
C VAL A 125 -10.04 16.63 11.16
N PRO A 126 -9.87 17.81 11.82
CA PRO A 126 -9.34 17.95 13.17
C PRO A 126 -10.34 17.50 14.23
N SER A 127 -10.31 16.22 14.59
CA SER A 127 -11.29 15.75 15.57
C SER A 127 -10.98 16.26 16.98
N LEU A 128 -9.74 16.65 17.31
CA LEU A 128 -9.41 17.29 18.59
C LEU A 128 -8.11 18.12 18.51
N PRO A 129 -8.07 19.38 18.96
CA PRO A 129 -6.80 19.99 19.35
C PRO A 129 -6.20 19.11 20.45
N HIS A 130 -4.92 18.75 20.35
CA HIS A 130 -4.17 17.83 21.24
C HIS A 130 -4.18 16.33 20.90
N ARG A 131 -4.69 15.90 19.73
CA ARG A 131 -4.51 14.50 19.29
C ARG A 131 -3.04 14.21 18.95
N GLN A 132 -2.51 13.07 19.43
CA GLN A 132 -1.09 12.69 19.31
C GLN A 132 -0.76 11.88 18.02
N GLY A 133 -1.75 11.64 17.16
CA GLY A 133 -1.61 10.89 15.92
C GLY A 133 -2.96 10.43 15.36
N ILE A 134 -2.89 9.55 14.36
CA ILE A 134 -4.03 9.01 13.61
C ILE A 134 -4.39 7.63 14.17
N THR A 135 -5.63 7.44 14.62
CA THR A 135 -6.11 6.14 15.13
C THR A 135 -6.67 5.27 14.01
N PHE A 136 -6.88 3.99 14.29
CA PHE A 136 -7.53 3.10 13.32
C PHE A 136 -8.95 3.56 12.96
N ASP A 137 -9.70 4.16 13.90
CA ASP A 137 -11.04 4.66 13.60
C ASP A 137 -10.99 5.80 12.58
N ASP A 138 -10.00 6.67 12.66
CA ASP A 138 -9.81 7.76 11.69
C ASP A 138 -9.51 7.19 10.29
N ILE A 139 -8.65 6.16 10.21
CA ILE A 139 -8.34 5.45 8.97
C ILE A 139 -9.56 4.71 8.43
N ARG A 140 -10.32 4.03 9.30
CA ARG A 140 -11.54 3.31 8.93
C ARG A 140 -12.55 4.24 8.26
N ASP A 141 -12.74 5.41 8.83
CA ASP A 141 -13.77 6.37 8.40
C ASP A 141 -13.30 7.27 7.25
N CYS A 142 -11.99 7.32 6.96
CA CYS A 142 -11.42 8.04 5.83
C CYS A 142 -11.67 7.33 4.48
N GLU A 143 -12.42 7.94 3.56
CA GLU A 143 -12.69 7.38 2.23
C GLU A 143 -11.44 7.29 1.33
N THR A 144 -10.42 8.09 1.64
CA THR A 144 -9.18 8.21 0.86
C THR A 144 -7.96 7.64 1.60
N ALA A 145 -8.15 6.72 2.55
CA ALA A 145 -7.06 6.12 3.33
C ALA A 145 -5.97 5.49 2.45
N GLU A 146 -6.34 4.95 1.29
CA GLU A 146 -5.38 4.50 0.27
C GLU A 146 -4.32 5.56 -0.07
N HIS A 147 -4.71 6.83 -0.21
CA HIS A 147 -3.78 7.90 -0.58
C HIS A 147 -2.76 8.14 0.53
N PHE A 148 -3.20 8.14 1.78
CA PHE A 148 -2.34 8.29 2.94
C PHE A 148 -1.27 7.19 2.97
N PHE A 149 -1.69 5.93 2.82
CA PHE A 149 -0.75 4.81 2.75
C PHE A 149 0.21 4.90 1.56
N ASN A 150 -0.29 5.28 0.37
CA ASN A 150 0.55 5.43 -0.81
C ASN A 150 1.56 6.59 -0.66
N MET A 151 1.22 7.69 0.02
CA MET A 151 2.18 8.75 0.34
C MET A 151 3.33 8.19 1.19
N LEU A 152 3.02 7.36 2.18
CA LEU A 152 4.03 6.79 3.09
C LEU A 152 4.96 5.77 2.42
N PHE A 153 4.51 4.98 1.45
CA PHE A 153 5.33 3.87 0.97
C PHE A 153 5.08 3.39 -0.48
N ASN A 154 4.25 4.07 -1.28
CA ASN A 154 4.03 3.74 -2.68
C ASN A 154 3.89 5.01 -3.56
N ALA A 155 5.02 5.69 -3.77
CA ALA A 155 5.04 6.97 -4.51
C ALA A 155 4.51 6.82 -5.93
N THR A 156 4.77 5.69 -6.59
CA THR A 156 4.29 5.42 -7.94
C THR A 156 2.77 5.34 -8.03
N LYS A 157 2.11 4.61 -7.10
CA LYS A 157 0.64 4.57 -7.07
C LYS A 157 0.05 5.94 -6.72
N PHE A 158 0.67 6.67 -5.80
CA PHE A 158 0.25 8.03 -5.46
C PHE A 158 0.34 8.96 -6.68
N TRP A 159 1.49 9.02 -7.35
CA TRP A 159 1.71 9.88 -8.51
C TRP A 159 0.73 9.59 -9.65
N ASN A 160 0.52 8.31 -9.96
CA ASN A 160 -0.43 7.87 -10.98
C ASN A 160 -1.88 8.24 -10.63
N PHE A 161 -2.21 8.33 -9.34
CA PHE A 161 -3.51 8.78 -8.89
C PHE A 161 -3.68 10.29 -9.08
N GLU A 162 -2.71 11.12 -8.66
CA GLU A 162 -2.81 12.58 -8.83
C GLU A 162 -2.87 13.02 -10.29
N HIS A 163 -2.22 12.28 -11.19
CA HIS A 163 -2.15 12.58 -12.61
C HIS A 163 -3.18 11.81 -13.45
N ARG A 164 -4.14 11.14 -12.81
CA ARG A 164 -5.21 10.43 -13.53
C ARG A 164 -6.14 11.44 -14.20
N ASP A 165 -6.52 11.14 -15.44
CA ASP A 165 -7.49 11.97 -16.18
C ASP A 165 -8.87 11.89 -15.51
N PRO A 166 -9.48 13.03 -15.08
CA PRO A 166 -10.83 13.07 -14.53
C PRO A 166 -11.90 12.45 -15.45
N PHE A 167 -11.70 12.47 -16.77
CA PHE A 167 -12.60 11.79 -17.72
C PHE A 167 -12.55 10.26 -17.59
N ALA A 168 -11.38 9.69 -17.28
CA ALA A 168 -11.23 8.26 -17.06
C ALA A 168 -11.90 7.82 -15.73
N GLU A 169 -11.87 8.65 -14.68
CA GLU A 169 -12.60 8.38 -13.44
C GLU A 169 -14.12 8.34 -13.64
N SER A 170 -14.66 9.26 -14.43
CA SER A 170 -16.10 9.32 -14.72
C SER A 170 -16.58 8.04 -15.44
N GLN A 171 -15.78 7.51 -16.35
CA GLN A 171 -16.04 6.22 -17.01
C GLN A 171 -15.91 5.03 -16.04
N GLN A 172 -14.97 5.07 -15.10
CA GLN A 172 -14.82 4.02 -14.08
C GLN A 172 -15.99 4.00 -13.09
N ARG A 173 -16.53 5.15 -12.70
CA ARG A 173 -17.72 5.24 -11.81
C ARG A 173 -19.00 4.69 -12.46
N THR A 174 -19.03 4.64 -13.79
CA THR A 174 -20.15 4.09 -14.59
C THR A 174 -19.89 2.66 -15.06
N ALA A 175 -18.70 2.11 -14.78
CA ALA A 175 -18.33 0.74 -15.12
C ALA A 175 -19.10 -0.29 -14.26
N PHE A 176 -19.21 -1.51 -14.78
CA PHE A 176 -19.86 -2.61 -14.07
C PHE A 176 -19.01 -3.06 -12.86
N GLU A 177 -17.69 -2.91 -12.96
CA GLU A 177 -16.70 -3.20 -11.92
C GLU A 177 -16.72 -2.12 -10.83
N LYS A 178 -17.39 -2.44 -9.71
CA LYS A 178 -17.68 -1.46 -8.65
C LYS A 178 -16.48 -1.18 -7.75
N THR A 179 -15.58 -2.16 -7.57
CA THR A 179 -14.43 -2.06 -6.67
C THR A 179 -13.09 -2.05 -7.41
N ALA A 180 -12.01 -1.63 -6.74
CA ALA A 180 -10.65 -1.74 -7.28
C ALA A 180 -10.28 -3.22 -7.55
N TRP A 181 -10.73 -4.12 -6.66
CA TRP A 181 -10.59 -5.56 -6.84
C TRP A 181 -11.31 -6.09 -8.09
N ASP A 182 -12.56 -5.68 -8.34
CA ASP A 182 -13.29 -6.12 -9.54
C ASP A 182 -12.54 -5.75 -10.82
N ARG A 183 -11.95 -4.55 -10.84
CA ARG A 183 -11.13 -4.07 -11.97
C ARG A 183 -9.84 -4.86 -12.11
N PHE A 184 -9.13 -5.10 -11.00
CA PHE A 184 -7.90 -5.90 -11.00
C PHE A 184 -8.18 -7.34 -11.47
N ALA A 185 -9.19 -7.99 -10.89
CA ALA A 185 -9.59 -9.35 -11.23
C ALA A 185 -10.00 -9.46 -12.70
N ARG A 186 -10.72 -8.46 -13.23
CA ARG A 186 -11.08 -8.44 -14.65
C ARG A 186 -9.86 -8.30 -15.56
N ALA A 187 -8.95 -7.38 -15.24
CA ALA A 187 -7.73 -7.17 -16.02
C ALA A 187 -6.83 -8.41 -16.03
N GLU A 188 -6.68 -9.08 -14.87
CA GLU A 188 -5.91 -10.33 -14.79
C GLU A 188 -6.60 -11.47 -15.55
N TYR A 189 -7.93 -11.58 -15.48
CA TYR A 189 -8.67 -12.57 -16.28
C TYR A 189 -8.48 -12.34 -17.79
N ASP A 190 -8.65 -11.11 -18.27
CA ASP A 190 -8.53 -10.78 -19.68
C ASP A 190 -7.09 -11.04 -20.19
N ARG A 191 -6.06 -10.73 -19.38
CA ARG A 191 -4.66 -11.08 -19.67
C ARG A 191 -4.48 -12.59 -19.79
N MET A 192 -4.95 -13.36 -18.82
CA MET A 192 -4.81 -14.84 -18.83
C MET A 192 -5.54 -15.47 -20.03
N ALA A 193 -6.71 -14.95 -20.40
CA ALA A 193 -7.45 -15.42 -21.56
C ALA A 193 -6.70 -15.17 -22.88
N GLN A 194 -5.99 -14.04 -23.00
CA GLN A 194 -5.14 -13.74 -24.14
C GLN A 194 -3.90 -14.64 -24.19
N GLU A 195 -3.29 -14.92 -23.04
CA GLU A 195 -2.14 -15.85 -22.93
C GLU A 195 -2.53 -17.30 -23.27
N ALA A 196 -3.74 -17.74 -22.91
CA ALA A 196 -4.23 -19.10 -23.19
C ALA A 196 -4.74 -19.31 -24.63
N GLY A 197 -4.96 -18.23 -25.38
CA GLY A 197 -5.38 -18.26 -26.78
C GLY A 197 -4.24 -18.29 -27.79
N GLN A 198 -2.98 -18.24 -27.33
CA GLN A 198 -1.75 -18.36 -28.13
C GLN A 198 -1.15 -19.76 -28.02
#